data_AF-A0A2A5DRA8-F1
#
_entry.id   AF-A0A2A5DRA8-F1
#
_cell.length_a   1.000
_cell.length_b   1.000
_cell.length_c   1.000
_cell.angle_alpha   90.00
_cell.angle_beta   90.00
_cell.angle_gamma   90.00
#
_symmetry.space_group_name_H-M   'P 1'
#
loop_
_entity.id
_entity.type
_entity.pdbx_description
1 polymer ?
#
loop_
_entity_poly.entity_id
_entity_poly.type
_entity_poly.pdbx_seq_one_letter_code
_entity_poly.pdbx_strand_id
1 'polypeptide(L)' 'MDINQNKKYLGVKFNCCQVYQRVYINKEKTHYSGRCPKCLVPVKIKIGTGGTDNRFFEVG' A
#
# COMPACT_ATOMS: atom_id res chain seq x y z
N MET A 1 22.61 -10.22 8.41
CA MET A 1 21.74 -9.68 7.33
C MET A 1 20.32 -10.07 7.67
N ASP A 2 19.50 -9.15 8.17
CA ASP A 2 18.10 -9.40 8.53
C ASP A 2 17.24 -9.64 7.28
N ILE A 3 17.01 -10.91 6.96
CA ILE A 3 16.08 -11.37 5.93
C ILE A 3 14.67 -11.26 6.51
N ASN A 4 14.15 -10.04 6.68
CA ASN A 4 12.85 -9.82 7.34
C ASN A 4 11.69 -10.20 6.39
N GLN A 5 11.40 -11.51 6.31
CA GLN A 5 10.54 -12.19 5.35
C GLN A 5 9.03 -11.89 5.42
N ASN A 6 8.52 -10.91 6.19
CA ASN A 6 7.05 -10.78 6.29
C ASN A 6 6.49 -9.40 6.66
N LYS A 7 6.96 -8.31 6.03
CA LYS A 7 6.24 -7.04 6.16
C LYS A 7 4.86 -7.12 5.49
N LYS A 8 3.80 -6.91 6.28
CA LYS A 8 2.42 -6.80 5.78
C LYS A 8 2.36 -5.76 4.66
N TYR A 9 1.75 -6.16 3.55
CA TYR A 9 1.59 -5.31 2.37
C TYR A 9 0.16 -5.35 1.86
N LEU A 10 -0.22 -4.28 1.16
CA LEU A 10 -1.37 -4.23 0.26
C LEU A 10 -0.88 -4.13 -1.19
N GLY A 11 -1.60 -4.78 -2.08
CA GLY A 11 -1.47 -4.61 -3.51
C GLY A 11 -2.21 -3.37 -3.97
N VAL A 12 -1.56 -2.47 -4.71
CA VAL A 12 -2.21 -1.27 -5.23
C VAL A 12 -1.94 -1.15 -6.72
N LYS A 13 -3.01 -1.16 -7.52
CA LYS A 13 -2.97 -0.76 -8.93
C LYS A 13 -3.16 0.75 -9.01
N PHE A 14 -2.18 1.45 -9.56
CA PHE A 14 -2.20 2.88 -9.82
C PHE A 14 -2.65 3.12 -11.28
N ASN A 15 -3.84 3.68 -11.46
CA ASN A 15 -4.42 3.91 -12.78
C ASN A 15 -3.73 5.04 -13.54
N CYS A 16 -3.11 5.98 -12.83
CA CYS A 16 -2.36 7.09 -13.44
C CYS A 16 -1.23 6.62 -14.37
N CYS A 17 -0.64 5.45 -14.11
CA CYS A 17 0.42 4.89 -14.98
C CYS A 17 0.21 3.41 -15.32
N GLN A 18 -0.97 2.86 -15.00
CA GLN A 18 -1.32 1.45 -15.15
C GLN A 18 -0.26 0.50 -14.58
N VAL A 19 0.20 0.80 -13.35
CA VAL A 19 1.24 0.00 -12.66
C VAL A 19 0.74 -0.55 -11.35
N TYR A 20 1.18 -1.76 -11.02
CA TYR A 20 0.90 -2.41 -9.76
C TYR A 20 2.11 -2.32 -8.84
N GLN A 21 1.89 -1.97 -7.57
CA GLN A 21 2.95 -1.94 -6.57
C GLN A 21 2.45 -2.39 -5.19
N ARG A 22 3.35 -3.02 -4.42
CA ARG A 22 3.13 -3.29 -3.00
C ARG A 22 3.35 -2.02 -2.17
N VAL A 23 2.39 -1.70 -1.31
CA VAL A 23 2.52 -0.66 -0.28
C VAL A 23 2.55 -1.30 1.09
N TYR A 24 3.33 -0.73 2.01
CA TYR A 24 3.63 -1.35 3.30
C TYR A 24 3.05 -0.54 4.44
N ILE A 25 2.78 -1.25 5.54
CA ILE A 25 2.31 -0.64 6.77
C ILE A 25 3.37 0.31 7.34
N ASN A 26 2.94 1.46 7.86
CA ASN A 26 3.82 2.38 8.57
C ASN A 26 4.23 1.81 9.94
N LYS A 27 5.24 2.43 10.58
CA LYS A 27 5.75 1.96 11.88
C LYS A 27 4.70 1.96 12.99
N GLU A 28 3.82 2.95 13.00
CA GLU A 28 2.75 3.10 14.01
C GLU A 28 1.58 2.14 13.77
N LYS A 29 1.56 1.41 12.65
CA LYS A 29 0.48 0.48 12.27
C LYS A 29 -0.90 1.16 12.12
N THR A 30 -0.91 2.44 11.75
CA THR A 30 -2.13 3.24 11.55
C THR A 30 -2.57 3.29 10.08
N HIS A 31 -1.67 3.03 9.14
CA HIS A 31 -1.98 3.04 7.70
C HIS A 31 -0.93 2.28 6.88
N TYR A 32 -1.31 1.89 5.67
CA TYR A 32 -0.40 1.53 4.60
C TYR A 32 -0.07 2.76 3.75
N SER A 33 1.20 2.91 3.38
CA SER A 33 1.69 4.05 2.60
C SER A 33 2.58 3.62 1.44
N GLY A 34 2.48 4.34 0.33
CA GLY A 34 3.34 4.17 -0.83
C GLY A 34 3.11 5.27 -1.86
N ARG A 35 3.67 5.10 -3.05
CA ARG A 35 3.52 6.03 -4.17
C ARG A 35 3.62 5.30 -5.50
N CYS A 36 3.00 5.80 -6.56
CA CYS A 36 3.23 5.27 -7.90
C CYS A 36 4.74 5.30 -8.22
N PRO A 37 5.37 4.20 -8.67
CA PRO A 37 6.80 4.20 -8.97
C PRO A 37 7.18 5.06 -10.18
N LYS A 38 6.21 5.41 -11.03
CA LYS A 38 6.44 6.19 -12.26
C LYS A 38 6.25 7.70 -12.07
N CYS A 39 5.12 8.12 -11.52
CA CYS A 39 4.78 9.55 -11.35
C CYS A 39 4.79 10.03 -9.90
N LEU A 40 5.12 9.15 -8.94
CA LEU A 40 5.24 9.47 -7.51
C LEU A 40 3.95 9.93 -6.82
N VAL A 41 2.77 9.80 -7.45
CA VAL A 41 1.48 10.05 -6.81
C VAL A 41 1.36 9.23 -5.52
N PRO A 42 1.18 9.87 -4.35
CA PRO A 42 1.15 9.17 -3.07
C PRO A 42 -0.17 8.44 -2.84
N VAL A 43 -0.15 7.40 -2.00
CA VAL A 43 -1.34 6.71 -1.49
C VAL A 43 -1.22 6.47 0.01
N LYS A 44 -2.33 6.62 0.73
CA LYS A 44 -2.47 6.35 2.16
C LYS A 44 -3.78 5.61 2.44
N ILE A 45 -3.70 4.37 2.89
CA ILE A 45 -4.85 3.52 3.22
C ILE A 45 -4.89 3.34 4.74
N LYS A 46 -5.88 3.93 5.40
CA LYS A 46 -6.01 3.90 6.88
C LYS A 46 -6.40 2.50 7.36
N ILE A 47 -5.95 2.16 8.57
CA ILE A 47 -6.36 0.95 9.31
C ILE A 47 -7.28 1.41 10.44
N GLY A 48 -8.47 0.82 10.55
CA GLY A 48 -9.44 1.22 11.58
C GLY A 48 -10.75 0.43 11.51
N THR A 49 -11.66 0.73 12.44
CA THR A 49 -13.00 0.15 12.51
C THR A 49 -13.79 0.47 11.24
N GLY A 50 -14.62 -0.48 10.78
CA GLY A 50 -15.33 -0.35 9.50
C GLY A 50 -14.45 -0.52 8.25
N GLY A 51 -13.19 -0.96 8.43
CA GLY A 51 -12.32 -1.34 7.34
C GLY A 51 -12.74 -2.63 6.65
N THR A 52 -11.86 -3.13 5.79
CA THR A 52 -12.06 -4.36 5.02
C THR A 52 -10.82 -5.24 5.11
N ASP A 53 -11.01 -6.54 4.94
CA ASP A 53 -9.93 -7.51 4.80
C ASP A 53 -9.36 -7.59 3.37
N ASN A 54 -9.92 -6.83 2.42
CA ASN A 54 -9.40 -6.74 1.06
C ASN A 54 -7.93 -6.31 1.07
N ARG A 55 -7.11 -7.08 0.35
CA ARG A 55 -5.65 -6.86 0.27
C ARG A 55 -5.22 -6.15 -1.02
N PHE A 56 -6.13 -5.94 -1.95
CA PHE A 56 -5.89 -5.35 -3.26
C PHE A 56 -6.80 -4.16 -3.47
N PHE A 57 -6.23 -3.05 -3.91
CA PHE A 57 -6.91 -1.78 -4.14
C PHE A 57 -6.52 -1.21 -5.50
N GLU A 58 -7.42 -0.41 -6.06
CA GLU A 58 -7.17 0.39 -7.25
C GLU A 58 -7.28 1.86 -6.87
N VAL A 59 -6.31 2.67 -7.28
CA VAL A 59 -6.28 4.12 -7.06
C VAL A 59 -6.08 4.80 -8.41
N GLY A 60 -6.93 5.76 -8.74
CA GLY A 60 -6.92 6.47 -10.02
C GLY A 60 -7.24 7.93 -9.86
#